data_AF-A0AAU8XVH7-F1
#
_entry.id   AF-A0AAU8XVH7-F1
#
_cell.length_a   1.000
_cell.length_b   1.000
_cell.length_c   1.000
_cell.angle_alpha   90.00
_cell.angle_beta   90.00
_cell.angle_gamma   90.00
#
_symmetry.space_group_name_H-M   'P 1'
#
loop_
_entity.id
_entity.type
_entity.pdbx_description
1 polymer ?
#
loop_
_entity_poly.entity_id
_entity_poly.type
_entity_poly.pdbx_seq_one_letter_code
_entity_poly.pdbx_strand_id
1 'polypeptide(L)'
;MLKITFTDRALDYLKRREIADKTLILITDDGGGKYSIKGGGCSIGSHFSIIWVDEKDPDYPVQLDNDQGLKIYTSKYDITLMGPNMVMDYDAGSLNLRSDEGILDSGVEIGNGAALIKANKNVKMTGVEWRC
;
A
#
# COMPACT_ATOMS: atom_id res chain seq x y z
N MET A 1 5.34 -4.46 17.53
CA MET A 1 5.69 -4.53 16.10
C MET A 1 4.48 -5.09 15.40
N LEU A 2 4.02 -4.49 14.29
CA LEU A 2 2.89 -5.05 13.54
C LEU A 2 3.39 -6.20 12.68
N LYS A 3 2.60 -7.28 12.61
CA LYS A 3 2.87 -8.47 11.82
C LYS A 3 1.89 -8.54 10.67
N ILE A 4 2.38 -8.94 9.50
CA ILE A 4 1.58 -9.23 8.30
C ILE A 4 1.98 -10.59 7.74
N THR A 5 0.99 -11.36 7.30
CA THR A 5 1.19 -12.65 6.63
C THR A 5 0.54 -12.59 5.26
N PHE A 6 1.26 -12.99 4.21
CA PHE A 6 0.68 -13.16 2.88
C PHE A 6 0.22 -14.61 2.70
N THR A 7 -0.93 -14.87 2.10
CA THR A 7 -1.27 -16.24 1.70
C THR A 7 -0.42 -16.67 0.50
N ASP A 8 -0.37 -17.97 0.22
CA ASP A 8 0.30 -18.48 -0.99
C ASP A 8 -0.26 -17.83 -2.27
N ARG A 9 -1.58 -17.61 -2.31
CA ARG A 9 -2.25 -16.94 -3.43
C ARG A 9 -1.79 -15.49 -3.58
N ALA A 10 -1.67 -14.75 -2.48
CA ALA A 10 -1.15 -13.38 -2.50
C ALA A 10 0.31 -13.34 -2.92
N LEU A 11 1.16 -14.24 -2.39
CA LEU A 11 2.56 -14.35 -2.80
C LEU A 11 2.70 -14.64 -4.29
N ASP A 12 1.93 -15.59 -4.82
CA ASP A 12 1.94 -15.93 -6.24
C ASP A 12 1.47 -14.75 -7.10
N TYR A 13 0.48 -13.99 -6.63
CA TYR A 13 0.06 -12.77 -7.31
C TYR A 13 1.18 -11.70 -7.34
N LEU A 14 1.87 -11.45 -6.22
CA LEU A 14 3.00 -10.53 -6.16
C LEU A 14 4.16 -10.97 -7.09
N LYS A 15 4.43 -12.27 -7.18
CA LYS A 15 5.45 -12.84 -8.08
C LYS A 15 5.06 -12.66 -9.55
N ARG A 16 3.80 -12.94 -9.92
CA ARG A 16 3.28 -12.73 -11.29
C ARG A 16 3.34 -11.27 -11.72
N ARG A 17 3.28 -10.35 -10.76
CA ARG A 17 3.44 -8.91 -10.96
C ARG A 17 4.90 -8.45 -10.94
N GLU A 18 5.85 -9.37 -10.71
CA GLU A 18 7.30 -9.10 -10.65
C GLU A 18 7.68 -8.06 -9.57
N ILE A 19 6.99 -8.09 -8.42
CA ILE A 19 7.22 -7.15 -7.31
C ILE A 19 7.53 -7.82 -5.97
N ALA A 20 7.54 -9.16 -5.90
CA ALA A 20 7.78 -9.88 -4.65
C ALA A 20 9.20 -9.66 -4.08
N ASP A 21 10.18 -9.34 -4.93
CA ASP A 21 11.56 -9.04 -4.59
C ASP A 21 11.85 -7.54 -4.40
N LYS A 22 10.86 -6.68 -4.73
CA LYS A 22 10.94 -5.23 -4.59
C LYS A 22 10.72 -4.80 -3.14
N THR A 23 11.00 -3.52 -2.90
CA THR A 23 10.58 -2.89 -1.65
C THR A 23 9.10 -2.52 -1.77
N LEU A 24 8.30 -3.03 -0.85
CA LEU A 24 6.86 -2.79 -0.77
C LEU A 24 6.57 -1.78 0.33
N ILE A 25 5.57 -0.96 0.12
CA ILE A 25 5.06 0.00 1.10
C ILE A 25 3.56 -0.18 1.19
N LEU A 26 3.06 -0.55 2.36
CA LEU A 26 1.62 -0.57 2.65
C LEU A 26 1.22 0.80 3.18
N ILE A 27 0.32 1.46 2.47
CA ILE A 27 -0.20 2.79 2.81
C ILE A 27 -1.71 2.75 2.96
N THR A 28 -2.22 3.69 3.74
CA THR A 28 -3.63 4.09 3.69
C THR A 28 -3.78 5.08 2.55
N ASP A 29 -4.57 4.75 1.53
CA ASP A 29 -4.77 5.59 0.36
C ASP A 29 -5.94 6.57 0.59
N ASP A 30 -5.68 7.59 1.39
CA ASP A 30 -6.64 8.64 1.77
C ASP A 30 -6.65 9.85 0.83
N GLY A 31 -5.98 9.76 -0.33
CA GLY A 31 -5.90 10.87 -1.28
C GLY A 31 -4.77 11.89 -1.01
N GLY A 32 -4.16 11.88 0.18
CA GLY A 32 -3.20 12.90 0.63
C GLY A 32 -1.72 12.51 0.52
N GLY A 33 -1.43 11.20 0.52
CA GLY A 33 -0.06 10.68 0.46
C GLY A 33 0.63 10.89 -0.90
N LYS A 34 1.97 10.98 -0.89
CA LYS A 34 2.76 11.15 -2.13
C LYS A 34 2.61 10.00 -3.14
N TYR A 35 2.19 8.83 -2.65
CA TYR A 35 1.90 7.63 -3.43
C TYR A 35 0.39 7.32 -3.52
N SER A 36 -0.48 8.26 -3.15
CA SER A 36 -1.91 8.07 -3.33
C SER A 36 -2.21 7.79 -4.81
N ILE A 37 -2.90 6.68 -5.08
CA ILE A 37 -3.31 6.30 -6.44
C ILE A 37 -4.57 7.08 -6.81
N LYS A 38 -5.47 7.28 -5.84
CA LYS A 38 -6.77 7.94 -6.02
C LYS A 38 -6.75 9.46 -5.92
N GLY A 39 -5.60 10.10 -6.21
CA GLY A 39 -5.33 11.53 -5.97
C GLY A 39 -6.58 12.43 -5.94
N GLY A 40 -6.78 13.11 -4.81
CA GLY A 40 -7.95 13.98 -4.60
C GLY A 40 -9.26 13.28 -4.21
N GLY A 41 -9.23 11.98 -3.90
CA GLY A 41 -10.41 11.27 -3.38
C GLY A 41 -10.74 11.65 -1.94
N CYS A 42 -11.95 12.19 -1.70
CA CYS A 42 -12.51 12.44 -0.36
C CYS A 42 -12.90 11.13 0.38
N SER A 43 -12.07 10.09 0.30
CA SER A 43 -12.31 8.76 0.90
C SER A 43 -11.24 8.47 1.95
N ILE A 44 -11.23 9.29 3.00
CA ILE A 44 -10.30 9.15 4.12
C ILE A 44 -10.47 7.77 4.78
N GLY A 45 -9.36 7.03 4.91
CA GLY A 45 -9.23 5.94 5.87
C GLY A 45 -9.94 4.62 5.56
N SER A 46 -10.39 4.39 4.31
CA SER A 46 -11.11 3.15 3.95
C SER A 46 -10.42 2.29 2.88
N HIS A 47 -9.25 2.70 2.39
CA HIS A 47 -8.55 1.99 1.33
C HIS A 47 -7.07 1.82 1.64
N PHE A 48 -6.55 0.66 1.31
CA PHE A 48 -5.13 0.34 1.40
C PHE A 48 -4.56 0.07 0.02
N SER A 49 -3.30 0.47 -0.17
CA SER A 49 -2.57 0.25 -1.40
C SER A 49 -1.19 -0.30 -1.10
N ILE A 50 -0.72 -1.25 -1.92
CA ILE A 50 0.68 -1.70 -1.95
C ILE A 50 1.42 -0.89 -3.01
N ILE A 51 2.39 -0.12 -2.59
CA ILE A 51 3.26 0.63 -3.48
C ILE A 51 4.59 -0.08 -3.55
N TRP A 52 5.02 -0.45 -4.75
CA TRP A 52 6.36 -0.98 -4.94
C TRP A 52 7.32 0.13 -5.39
N VAL A 53 8.53 0.05 -4.86
CA VAL A 53 9.65 0.96 -5.15
C VAL A 53 10.94 0.14 -5.25
N ASP A 54 11.89 0.63 -6.05
CA ASP A 54 13.19 -0.02 -6.21
C ASP A 54 14.09 0.18 -4.97
N GLU A 55 13.93 1.30 -4.26
CA GLU A 55 14.73 1.68 -3.09
C GLU A 55 13.85 2.01 -1.88
N LYS A 56 14.40 1.82 -0.67
CA LYS A 56 13.71 2.14 0.57
C LYS A 56 13.39 3.64 0.63
N ASP A 57 12.15 3.94 0.96
CA ASP A 57 11.68 5.30 1.12
C ASP A 57 11.82 5.77 2.59
N PRO A 58 12.53 6.87 2.88
CA PRO A 58 12.71 7.36 4.25
C PRO A 58 11.40 7.83 4.91
N ASP A 59 10.37 8.18 4.14
CA ASP A 59 9.08 8.61 4.67
C ASP A 59 8.25 7.42 5.22
N TYR A 60 8.65 6.20 4.86
CA TYR A 60 8.05 4.95 5.32
C TYR A 60 9.08 4.10 6.07
N PRO A 61 9.51 4.54 7.27
CA PRO A 61 10.63 3.91 7.97
C PRO A 61 10.25 2.60 8.67
N VAL A 62 8.96 2.39 8.98
CA VAL A 62 8.48 1.29 9.83
C VAL A 62 8.42 0.01 9.01
N GLN A 63 9.14 -1.04 9.42
CA GLN A 63 9.07 -2.34 8.77
C GLN A 63 7.95 -3.19 9.38
N LEU A 64 7.16 -3.85 8.54
CA LEU A 64 6.18 -4.84 8.97
C LEU A 64 6.85 -6.22 9.08
N ASP A 65 6.63 -6.89 10.20
CA ASP A 65 7.16 -8.23 10.41
C ASP A 65 6.41 -9.24 9.55
N ASN A 66 7.14 -10.16 8.92
CA ASN A 66 6.57 -11.24 8.12
C ASN A 66 7.53 -12.42 8.01
N ASP A 67 7.00 -13.63 8.03
CA ASP A 67 7.80 -14.87 7.99
C ASP A 67 8.28 -15.21 6.56
N GLN A 68 7.96 -14.37 5.58
CA GLN A 68 8.08 -14.66 4.14
C GLN A 68 9.25 -13.93 3.49
N GLY A 69 10.00 -13.15 4.27
CA GLY A 69 11.18 -12.42 3.81
C GLY A 69 10.86 -11.22 2.90
N LEU A 70 9.60 -10.78 2.84
CA LEU A 70 9.22 -9.61 2.07
C LEU A 70 9.74 -8.32 2.71
N LYS A 71 10.26 -7.42 1.88
CA LYS A 71 10.70 -6.09 2.30
C LYS A 71 9.51 -5.13 2.31
N ILE A 72 8.64 -5.25 3.30
CA ILE A 72 7.44 -4.43 3.42
C ILE A 72 7.56 -3.37 4.54
N TYR A 73 7.23 -2.14 4.19
CA TYR A 73 7.31 -0.98 5.07
C TYR A 73 6.00 -0.19 5.12
N THR A 74 5.91 0.72 6.06
CA THR A 74 4.79 1.64 6.24
C THR A 74 5.23 2.89 7.03
N SER A 75 4.33 3.84 7.23
CA SER A 75 4.59 5.07 7.97
C SER A 75 4.05 5.00 9.40
N LYS A 76 4.51 5.90 10.28
CA LYS A 76 3.95 6.02 11.65
C LYS A 76 2.50 6.50 11.65
N TYR A 77 2.03 7.13 10.58
CA TYR A 77 0.65 7.54 10.42
C TYR A 77 -0.21 6.33 10.05
N ASP A 78 0.18 5.58 9.02
CA ASP A 78 -0.61 4.47 8.50
C ASP A 78 -0.83 3.35 9.55
N ILE A 79 0.14 3.11 10.44
CA ILE A 79 -0.02 2.10 11.50
C ILE A 79 -1.19 2.38 12.45
N THR A 80 -1.69 3.61 12.55
CA THR A 80 -2.83 3.92 13.42
C THR A 80 -4.16 3.45 12.83
N LEU A 81 -4.18 3.16 11.53
CA LEU A 81 -5.33 2.65 10.79
C LEU A 81 -5.22 1.14 10.51
N MET A 82 -4.09 0.52 10.87
CA MET A 82 -3.86 -0.92 10.74
C MET A 82 -4.29 -1.68 11.98
N GLY A 83 -4.67 -2.95 11.79
CA GLY A 83 -4.98 -3.88 12.88
C GLY A 83 -3.84 -4.84 13.23
N PRO A 84 -3.94 -5.57 14.34
CA PRO A 84 -2.99 -6.63 14.71
C PRO A 84 -3.10 -7.84 13.77
N ASN A 85 -2.00 -8.59 13.65
CA ASN A 85 -1.93 -9.87 12.92
C ASN A 85 -2.58 -9.83 11.52
N MET A 86 -2.14 -8.88 10.70
CA MET A 86 -2.72 -8.70 9.38
C MET A 86 -2.48 -9.90 8.47
N VAL A 87 -3.45 -10.18 7.61
CA VAL A 87 -3.37 -11.20 6.56
C VAL A 87 -3.73 -10.57 5.22
N MET A 88 -2.82 -10.68 4.26
CA MET A 88 -3.04 -10.31 2.87
C MET A 88 -3.36 -11.58 2.07
N ASP A 89 -4.55 -11.63 1.47
CA ASP A 89 -4.98 -12.73 0.60
C ASP A 89 -5.27 -12.24 -0.82
N TYR A 90 -5.29 -13.15 -1.77
CA TYR A 90 -5.73 -12.89 -3.14
C TYR A 90 -6.88 -13.82 -3.49
N ASP A 91 -8.06 -13.24 -3.71
CA ASP A 91 -9.28 -13.97 -4.03
C ASP A 91 -10.18 -13.15 -4.95
N ALA A 92 -10.97 -13.82 -5.79
CA ALA A 92 -11.90 -13.19 -6.73
C ALA A 92 -11.30 -12.07 -7.62
N GLY A 93 -9.98 -12.10 -7.87
CA GLY A 93 -9.28 -11.12 -8.70
C GLY A 93 -8.75 -9.89 -7.95
N SER A 94 -8.98 -9.77 -6.65
CA SER A 94 -8.51 -8.67 -5.81
C SER A 94 -7.61 -9.13 -4.67
N LEU A 95 -6.75 -8.22 -4.20
CA LEU A 95 -6.07 -8.37 -2.92
C LEU A 95 -6.99 -7.93 -1.79
N ASN A 96 -7.04 -8.72 -0.73
CA ASN A 96 -7.88 -8.51 0.43
C ASN A 96 -7.00 -8.45 1.68
N LEU A 97 -7.16 -7.39 2.47
CA LEU A 97 -6.47 -7.18 3.73
C LEU A 97 -7.46 -7.34 4.88
N ARG A 98 -7.08 -8.17 5.85
CA ARG A 98 -7.82 -8.37 7.10
C ARG A 98 -6.87 -8.38 8.30
N SER A 99 -7.41 -8.15 9.47
CA SER A 99 -6.75 -8.30 10.78
C SER A 99 -7.58 -9.22 11.67
N ASP A 100 -7.14 -9.42 12.92
CA ASP A 100 -7.96 -10.10 13.94
C ASP A 100 -9.26 -9.34 14.26
N GLU A 101 -9.33 -8.04 13.93
CA GLU A 101 -10.49 -7.17 14.17
C GLU A 101 -11.51 -7.23 13.03
N GLY A 102 -11.17 -7.87 11.91
CA GLY A 102 -12.05 -8.04 10.75
C GLY A 102 -11.40 -7.66 9.43
N ILE A 103 -12.25 -7.40 8.43
CA ILE A 103 -11.81 -6.98 7.10
C ILE A 103 -11.40 -5.51 7.16
N LEU A 104 -10.18 -5.19 6.71
CA LEU A 104 -9.69 -3.82 6.58
C LEU A 104 -9.97 -3.27 5.18
N ASP A 105 -9.74 -4.07 4.14
CA ASP A 105 -10.04 -3.71 2.75
C ASP A 105 -10.19 -4.98 1.88
N SER A 106 -11.10 -4.97 0.91
CA SER A 106 -11.32 -6.07 -0.06
C SER A 106 -10.92 -5.71 -1.50
N GLY A 107 -10.25 -4.58 -1.68
CA GLY A 107 -9.86 -4.06 -2.98
C GLY A 107 -8.49 -3.41 -2.95
N VAL A 108 -7.52 -4.03 -2.29
CA VAL A 108 -6.17 -3.47 -2.17
C VAL A 108 -5.52 -3.35 -3.54
N GLU A 109 -5.13 -2.13 -3.90
CA GLU A 109 -4.53 -1.82 -5.19
C GLU A 109 -3.00 -1.94 -5.15
N ILE A 110 -2.38 -2.09 -6.33
CA ILE A 110 -0.92 -2.09 -6.48
C ILE A 110 -0.50 -0.91 -7.34
N GLY A 111 0.35 -0.04 -6.79
CA GLY A 111 0.90 1.13 -7.46
C GLY A 111 2.41 1.05 -7.68
N ASN A 112 2.90 1.63 -8.79
CA ASN A 112 4.32 1.88 -9.01
C ASN A 112 4.67 3.26 -8.44
N GLY A 113 5.50 3.31 -7.41
CA GLY A 113 5.83 4.57 -6.73
C GLY A 113 6.47 5.62 -7.64
N ALA A 114 7.40 5.22 -8.52
CA ALA A 114 8.07 6.14 -9.45
C ALA A 114 7.08 6.72 -10.48
N ALA A 115 6.16 5.89 -10.98
CA ALA A 115 5.12 6.32 -11.91
C ALA A 115 4.14 7.29 -11.25
N LEU A 116 3.71 7.02 -10.01
CA LEU A 116 2.81 7.88 -9.24
C LEU A 116 3.43 9.23 -8.92
N ILE A 117 4.69 9.27 -8.49
CA ILE A 117 5.42 10.54 -8.27
C ILE A 117 5.51 11.35 -9.58
N LYS A 118 5.81 10.69 -10.70
CA LYS A 118 5.88 11.36 -12.01
C LYS A 118 4.53 11.94 -12.42
N ALA A 119 3.44 11.19 -12.25
CA ALA A 119 2.09 11.66 -12.52
C ALA A 119 1.71 12.86 -11.64
N ASN A 120 1.99 12.79 -10.34
CA ASN A 120 1.72 13.88 -9.39
C ASN A 120 2.52 15.15 -9.70
N LYS A 121 3.78 15.01 -10.15
CA LYS A 121 4.58 16.16 -10.63
C LYS A 121 3.95 16.80 -11.86
N ASN A 122 3.50 16.00 -12.83
CA ASN A 122 2.88 16.52 -14.06
C ASN A 122 1.58 17.28 -13.75
N VAL A 123 0.74 16.75 -12.85
CA VAL A 123 -0.50 17.40 -12.42
C VAL A 123 -0.24 18.75 -11.74
N LYS A 124 0.76 18.82 -10.85
CA LYS A 124 1.17 20.08 -10.20
C LYS A 124 1.70 21.10 -11.20
N MET A 125 2.38 20.67 -12.27
CA MET A 125 2.84 21.56 -13.34
C MET A 125 1.71 22.07 -14.24
N THR A 126 0.58 21.36 -14.33
CA THR A 126 -0.60 21.79 -15.11
C THR A 126 -1.56 22.71 -14.35
N GLY A 127 -1.21 23.16 -13.13
CA GLY A 127 -1.95 24.23 -12.44
C GLY A 127 -3.39 23.88 -12.08
N VAL A 128 -3.68 22.62 -11.76
CA VAL A 128 -4.97 22.25 -11.17
C VAL A 128 -4.86 22.40 -9.66
N GLU A 129 -5.42 23.48 -9.13
CA GLU A 129 -5.57 23.70 -7.70
C GLU A 129 -6.61 22.70 -7.17
N TRP A 130 -6.14 21.61 -6.56
CA TRP A 130 -7.00 20.61 -5.94
C TRP A 130 -7.59 21.18 -4.64
N ARG A 131 -8.71 21.89 -4.77
CA ARG A 131 -9.56 22.25 -3.63
C ARG A 131 -10.39 21.03 -3.26
N CYS A 132 -10.18 20.51 -2.05
CA CYS A 132 -11.21 19.77 -1.34
C CYS A 132 -12.37 20.71 -1.01
#